data_AF-A0A517W2I9-F1
#
_entry.id   AF-A0A517W2I9-F1
#
_cell.length_a   1.000
_cell.length_b   1.000
_cell.length_c   1.000
_cell.angle_alpha   90.00
_cell.angle_beta   90.00
_cell.angle_gamma   90.00
#
_symmetry.space_group_name_H-M   'P 1'
#
loop_
_entity.id
_entity.type
_entity.pdbx_description
1 polymer ?
#
loop_
_entity_poly.entity_id
_entity_poly.type
_entity_poly.pdbx_seq_one_letter_code
_entity_poly.pdbx_strand_id
1 'polypeptide(L)'
;MRYQVLTFMLLIFVFGCETSTKPKPANKTAKTASQTGKTNSDPVSLPPKYKPVIVSMNNHKNGEGSGCTSTFTPQTSSPDTKIKYGLSCGHDGAVSKLSWEYLSTDEKGDHYRFERSFPHDQPNQVVTKKEVIYQGKEIIIFEDDAQRISMFPLQVDKEPNRN
;
A
#
# COMPACT_ATOMS: atom_id res chain seq x y z
N MET A 1 45.88 -21.99 -29.98
CA MET A 1 46.32 -22.99 -28.99
C MET A 1 45.32 -22.94 -27.83
N ARG A 2 44.30 -23.79 -27.85
CA ARG A 2 44.07 -24.94 -26.94
C ARG A 2 43.99 -24.57 -25.45
N TYR A 3 42.76 -24.51 -24.92
CA TYR A 3 42.48 -24.93 -23.54
C TYR A 3 41.30 -25.91 -23.55
N GLN A 4 41.58 -27.11 -23.03
CA GLN A 4 40.70 -28.25 -22.90
C GLN A 4 40.24 -28.38 -21.44
N VAL A 5 38.96 -28.73 -21.28
CA VAL A 5 38.39 -29.71 -20.32
C VAL A 5 38.50 -29.41 -18.82
N LEU A 6 37.34 -29.25 -18.15
CA LEU A 6 36.94 -30.20 -17.09
C LEU A 6 35.43 -30.16 -16.83
N THR A 7 34.77 -31.21 -17.31
CA THR A 7 33.39 -31.57 -16.96
C THR A 7 33.40 -32.26 -15.60
N PHE A 8 32.55 -31.84 -14.66
CA PHE A 8 32.22 -32.64 -13.48
C PHE A 8 30.71 -32.84 -13.42
N MET A 9 30.30 -34.05 -13.81
CA MET A 9 29.03 -34.64 -13.36
C MET A 9 29.20 -35.12 -11.92
N LEU A 10 28.20 -34.91 -11.08
CA LEU A 10 28.00 -35.74 -9.88
C LEU A 10 26.55 -36.19 -9.78
N LEU A 11 26.40 -37.51 -9.67
CA LEU A 11 25.15 -38.28 -9.57
C LEU A 11 24.53 -38.22 -8.17
N ILE A 12 23.20 -38.05 -8.17
CA ILE A 12 22.14 -38.81 -7.47
C ILE A 12 22.48 -39.47 -6.12
N PHE A 13 21.77 -39.04 -5.07
CA PHE A 13 21.36 -39.91 -3.96
C PHE A 13 19.84 -40.15 -4.01
N VAL A 14 19.49 -41.43 -4.03
CA VAL A 14 18.16 -42.03 -3.86
C VAL A 14 17.91 -42.25 -2.35
N PHE A 15 16.72 -42.76 -1.98
CA PHE A 15 16.18 -43.14 -0.66
C PHE A 15 15.27 -42.06 -0.03
N GLY A 16 13.99 -42.29 0.28
CA GLY A 16 13.09 -43.45 0.25
C GLY A 16 11.67 -42.95 0.63
N CYS A 17 10.58 -43.49 0.05
CA CYS A 17 9.58 -44.36 0.72
C CYS A 17 9.33 -44.02 2.21
N GLU A 18 8.11 -43.84 2.73
CA GLU A 18 6.86 -44.51 2.41
C GLU A 18 5.65 -43.80 3.07
N THR A 19 4.49 -44.40 2.83
CA THR A 19 3.09 -43.97 2.94
C THR A 19 2.50 -43.83 4.36
N SER A 20 1.22 -43.42 4.38
CA SER A 20 0.18 -43.72 5.40
C SER A 20 -0.02 -42.62 6.47
N THR A 21 -1.21 -42.13 6.84
CA THR A 21 -2.61 -42.54 6.65
C THR A 21 -3.50 -41.31 6.93
N LYS A 22 -4.63 -41.14 6.22
CA LYS A 22 -5.74 -40.28 6.67
C LYS A 22 -6.52 -40.98 7.79
N PRO A 23 -7.01 -40.24 8.80
CA PRO A 23 -8.29 -40.55 9.42
C PRO A 23 -9.35 -39.45 9.22
N LYS A 24 -10.60 -39.91 9.06
CA LYS A 24 -11.89 -39.19 9.05
C LYS A 24 -12.24 -38.61 10.45
N PRO A 25 -13.27 -37.75 10.56
CA PRO A 25 -13.52 -36.86 11.70
C PRO A 25 -14.20 -37.56 12.88
N ALA A 26 -13.95 -37.07 14.08
CA ALA A 26 -14.72 -37.40 15.28
C ALA A 26 -15.38 -36.13 15.85
N ASN A 27 -16.71 -36.11 15.77
CA ASN A 27 -17.58 -35.14 16.39
C ASN A 27 -17.67 -35.47 17.89
N LYS A 28 -17.41 -34.49 18.78
CA LYS A 28 -17.79 -34.56 20.20
C LYS A 28 -18.38 -33.23 20.63
N THR A 29 -19.69 -33.21 20.77
CA THR A 29 -20.46 -32.22 21.51
C THR A 29 -20.25 -32.44 23.02
N ALA A 30 -19.81 -31.41 23.74
CA ALA A 30 -20.03 -31.29 25.19
C ALA A 30 -19.98 -29.80 25.63
N LYS A 31 -21.17 -29.21 25.68
CA LYS A 31 -21.75 -28.35 26.72
C LYS A 31 -20.85 -27.38 27.52
N THR A 32 -21.07 -26.09 27.23
CA THR A 32 -21.29 -24.96 28.15
C THR A 32 -20.34 -24.73 29.33
N ALA A 33 -19.47 -23.73 29.18
CA ALA A 33 -19.17 -22.77 30.23
C ALA A 33 -19.28 -21.36 29.66
N SER A 34 -20.20 -20.59 30.23
CA SER A 34 -20.39 -19.16 29.99
C SER A 34 -19.17 -18.42 30.55
N GLN A 35 -18.47 -17.65 29.72
CA GLN A 35 -17.54 -16.61 30.15
C GLN A 35 -17.73 -15.37 29.28
N THR A 36 -18.47 -14.44 29.88
CA THR A 36 -18.11 -13.02 30.06
C THR A 36 -17.54 -12.30 28.84
N GLY A 37 -18.34 -11.36 28.33
CA GLY A 37 -18.01 -10.51 27.20
C GLY A 37 -16.62 -9.89 27.30
N LYS A 38 -15.79 -10.19 26.30
CA LYS A 38 -14.84 -9.22 25.78
C LYS A 38 -15.61 -8.34 24.81
N THR A 39 -16.07 -7.20 25.30
CA THR A 39 -16.24 -6.04 24.42
C THR A 39 -14.84 -5.72 23.90
N ASN A 40 -14.47 -6.29 22.75
CA ASN A 40 -13.43 -5.70 21.93
C ASN A 40 -13.99 -4.34 21.54
N SER A 41 -13.73 -3.33 22.36
CA SER A 41 -13.91 -1.96 21.96
C SER A 41 -12.90 -1.74 20.85
N ASP A 42 -13.36 -1.86 19.60
CA ASP A 42 -12.60 -1.41 18.45
C ASP A 42 -12.08 0.00 18.79
N PRO A 43 -10.78 0.28 18.61
CA PRO A 43 -10.24 1.59 18.91
C PRO A 43 -11.08 2.63 18.16
N VAL A 44 -11.71 3.53 18.92
CA VAL A 44 -12.59 4.57 18.38
C VAL A 44 -11.76 5.40 17.42
N SER A 45 -11.98 5.22 16.11
CA SER A 45 -11.29 6.04 15.10
C SER A 45 -11.77 7.48 15.24
N LEU A 46 -10.83 8.39 15.45
CA LEU A 46 -11.10 9.83 15.40
C LEU A 46 -11.48 10.23 13.95
N PRO A 47 -12.15 11.37 13.76
CA PRO A 47 -12.33 11.93 12.43
C PRO A 47 -10.97 12.35 11.83
N PRO A 48 -10.84 12.38 10.48
CA PRO A 48 -9.61 12.83 9.83
C PRO A 48 -9.17 14.22 10.29
N LYS A 49 -7.90 14.37 10.67
CA LYS A 49 -7.31 15.62 11.17
C LYS A 49 -6.98 16.59 10.05
N TYR A 50 -6.49 16.11 8.91
CA TYR A 50 -5.92 16.96 7.88
C TYR A 50 -6.77 16.92 6.61
N LYS A 51 -7.32 18.07 6.21
CA LYS A 51 -8.14 18.19 5.00
C LYS A 51 -8.16 19.63 4.45
N PRO A 52 -8.19 19.80 3.11
CA PRO A 52 -7.94 18.80 2.07
C PRO A 52 -6.43 18.53 1.87
N VAL A 53 -6.11 17.39 1.26
CA VAL A 53 -4.75 16.89 1.07
C VAL A 53 -4.46 16.72 -0.42
N ILE A 54 -3.24 17.06 -0.85
CA ILE A 54 -2.77 16.83 -2.22
C ILE A 54 -1.86 15.60 -2.22
N VAL A 55 -2.07 14.72 -3.22
CA VAL A 55 -1.11 13.70 -3.62
C VAL A 55 -0.52 14.10 -4.97
N SER A 56 0.80 14.13 -5.07
CA SER A 56 1.53 14.45 -6.30
C SER A 56 2.34 13.25 -6.78
N MET A 57 2.33 13.01 -8.08
CA MET A 57 3.32 12.16 -8.76
C MET A 57 4.15 13.03 -9.69
N ASN A 58 5.45 13.11 -9.41
CA ASN A 58 6.42 13.82 -10.25
C ASN A 58 7.29 12.81 -11.01
N ASN A 59 7.35 12.97 -12.33
CA ASN A 59 8.23 12.22 -13.22
C ASN A 59 9.57 12.97 -13.34
N HIS A 60 10.44 12.86 -12.34
CA HIS A 60 11.66 13.66 -12.29
C HIS A 60 12.60 13.48 -13.50
N LYS A 61 12.50 12.36 -14.24
CA LYS A 61 13.25 12.13 -15.48
C LYS A 61 12.83 13.07 -16.63
N ASN A 62 11.62 13.62 -16.56
CA ASN A 62 11.00 14.41 -17.62
C ASN A 62 10.86 15.90 -17.24
N GLY A 63 11.55 16.34 -16.18
CA GLY A 63 11.56 17.73 -15.68
C GLY A 63 10.57 17.99 -14.54
N GLU A 64 10.82 19.06 -13.78
CA GLU A 64 10.09 19.41 -12.54
C GLU A 64 8.57 19.61 -12.75
N GLY A 65 8.13 19.97 -13.96
CA GLY A 65 6.72 20.13 -14.32
C GLY A 65 6.04 18.86 -14.87
N SER A 66 6.77 17.76 -15.03
CA SER A 66 6.21 16.51 -15.52
C SER A 66 5.58 15.73 -14.38
N GLY A 67 4.26 15.59 -14.40
CA GLY A 67 3.56 14.90 -13.33
C GLY A 67 2.07 15.16 -13.34
N CYS A 68 1.43 14.75 -12.25
CA CYS A 68 0.03 15.01 -12.00
C CYS A 68 -0.23 15.06 -10.51
N THR A 69 -1.32 15.71 -10.14
CA THR A 69 -1.76 15.85 -8.76
C THR A 69 -3.22 15.43 -8.64
N SER A 70 -3.59 15.00 -7.45
CA SER A 70 -4.98 14.78 -7.06
C SER A 70 -5.19 15.38 -5.67
N THR A 71 -6.25 16.17 -5.54
CA THR A 71 -6.68 16.72 -4.25
C THR A 71 -7.84 15.90 -3.74
N PHE A 72 -7.81 15.51 -2.46
CA PHE A 72 -8.89 14.77 -1.83
C PHE A 72 -9.13 15.22 -0.39
N THR A 73 -10.35 15.02 0.07
CA THR A 73 -10.72 15.18 1.48
C THR A 73 -10.91 13.79 2.06
N PRO A 74 -10.10 13.36 3.05
CA PRO A 74 -10.27 12.06 3.66
C PRO A 74 -11.66 11.92 4.28
N GLN A 75 -12.25 10.74 4.13
CA GLN A 75 -13.56 10.41 4.66
C GLN A 75 -13.47 9.09 5.42
N THR A 76 -14.11 9.02 6.58
CA THR A 76 -14.16 7.80 7.37
C THR A 76 -14.93 6.73 6.60
N SER A 77 -14.31 5.55 6.44
CA SER A 77 -14.99 4.40 5.85
C SER A 77 -16.10 3.91 6.78
N SER A 78 -17.23 3.52 6.22
CA SER A 78 -18.28 2.79 6.96
C SER A 78 -18.12 1.28 6.68
N PRO A 79 -18.74 0.38 7.46
CA PRO A 79 -18.69 -1.06 7.19
C PRO A 79 -19.08 -1.42 5.75
N ASP A 80 -19.97 -0.63 5.14
CA ASP A 80 -20.51 -0.85 3.80
C ASP A 80 -19.78 -0.06 2.71
N THR A 81 -18.89 0.88 3.07
CA THR A 81 -18.23 1.77 2.11
C THR A 81 -16.76 1.96 2.43
N LYS A 82 -15.89 1.34 1.62
CA LYS A 82 -14.46 1.67 1.56
C LYS A 82 -14.23 2.70 0.47
N ILE A 83 -13.76 3.88 0.85
CA ILE A 83 -13.47 4.95 -0.10
C ILE A 83 -12.02 4.81 -0.56
N LYS A 84 -11.84 4.42 -1.82
CA LYS A 84 -10.54 4.32 -2.48
C LYS A 84 -10.40 5.45 -3.48
N TYR A 85 -9.37 6.26 -3.30
CA TYR A 85 -8.95 7.29 -4.24
C TYR A 85 -7.86 6.74 -5.15
N GLY A 86 -7.62 7.40 -6.28
CA GLY A 86 -6.55 6.99 -7.18
C GLY A 86 -6.23 8.01 -8.26
N LEU A 87 -5.07 7.82 -8.85
CA LEU A 87 -4.52 8.63 -9.93
C LEU A 87 -3.61 7.73 -10.78
N SER A 88 -3.62 7.92 -12.09
CA SER A 88 -2.69 7.26 -13.02
C SER A 88 -1.91 8.32 -13.78
N CYS A 89 -0.61 8.12 -13.91
CA CYS A 89 0.30 9.15 -14.40
C CYS A 89 1.57 8.59 -15.04
N GLY A 90 2.09 9.27 -16.04
CA GLY A 90 3.33 8.90 -16.72
C GLY A 90 3.18 8.99 -18.22
N HIS A 91 4.05 8.31 -18.93
CA HIS A 91 4.01 8.15 -20.38
C HIS A 91 4.00 6.66 -20.73
N ASP A 92 3.84 6.36 -22.02
CA ASP A 92 3.80 4.99 -22.50
C ASP A 92 5.06 4.20 -22.06
N GLY A 93 4.84 2.95 -21.65
CA GLY A 93 5.86 2.08 -21.04
C GLY A 93 6.29 2.42 -19.60
N ALA A 94 5.89 3.57 -19.04
CA ALA A 94 6.26 4.01 -17.70
C ALA A 94 5.10 4.71 -16.95
N VAL A 95 3.89 4.17 -17.07
CA VAL A 95 2.72 4.65 -16.32
C VAL A 95 2.77 4.07 -14.90
N SER A 96 2.53 4.92 -13.91
CA SER A 96 2.26 4.51 -12.53
C SER A 96 0.80 4.72 -12.22
N LYS A 97 0.15 3.68 -11.70
CA LYS A 97 -1.19 3.77 -11.12
C LYS A 97 -1.08 3.68 -9.63
N LEU A 98 -1.48 4.75 -8.96
CA LEU A 98 -1.51 4.86 -7.51
C LEU A 98 -2.96 4.83 -7.06
N SER A 99 -3.17 4.18 -5.93
CA SER A 99 -4.41 4.25 -5.20
C SER A 99 -4.16 4.34 -3.71
N TRP A 100 -5.07 4.96 -2.99
CA TRP A 100 -4.96 5.09 -1.56
C TRP A 100 -6.32 5.06 -0.88
N GLU A 101 -6.30 4.65 0.38
CA GLU A 101 -7.45 4.65 1.26
C GLU A 101 -7.07 5.24 2.61
N TYR A 102 -7.99 5.99 3.19
CA TYR A 102 -7.91 6.42 4.58
C TYR A 102 -8.31 5.24 5.47
N LEU A 103 -7.48 4.91 6.45
CA LEU A 103 -7.69 3.79 7.36
C LEU A 103 -8.36 4.26 8.65
N SER A 104 -7.75 5.23 9.34
CA SER A 104 -8.16 5.68 10.66
C SER A 104 -7.38 6.93 11.07
N THR A 105 -7.78 7.56 12.17
CA THR A 105 -7.01 8.60 12.84
C THR A 105 -6.81 8.21 14.29
N ASP A 106 -5.57 8.36 14.76
CA ASP A 106 -5.20 8.25 16.17
C ASP A 106 -4.45 9.52 16.63
N GLU A 107 -3.89 9.48 17.83
CA GLU A 107 -3.08 10.57 18.39
C GLU A 107 -1.87 10.96 17.51
N LYS A 108 -1.30 10.02 16.75
CA LYS A 108 -0.10 10.23 15.92
C LYS A 108 -0.40 10.89 14.58
N GLY A 109 -1.60 10.72 14.05
CA GLY A 109 -2.00 11.34 12.78
C GLY A 109 -3.08 10.57 12.03
N ASP A 110 -3.22 10.89 10.74
CA ASP A 110 -4.13 10.20 9.84
C ASP A 110 -3.38 9.05 9.15
N HIS A 111 -3.94 7.85 9.20
CA HIS A 111 -3.33 6.63 8.67
C HIS A 111 -3.88 6.35 7.27
N TYR A 112 -2.98 6.07 6.34
CA TYR A 112 -3.32 5.76 4.96
C TYR A 112 -2.60 4.51 4.50
N ARG A 113 -3.25 3.75 3.62
CA ARG A 113 -2.59 2.72 2.83
C ARG A 113 -2.53 3.14 1.37
N PHE A 114 -1.33 3.18 0.83
CA PHE A 114 -1.04 3.41 -0.57
C PHE A 114 -0.70 2.10 -1.27
N GLU A 115 -1.16 1.95 -2.50
CA GLU A 115 -0.84 0.86 -3.40
C GLU A 115 -0.47 1.47 -4.76
N ARG A 116 0.75 1.18 -5.22
CA ARG A 116 1.27 1.60 -6.52
C ARG A 116 1.48 0.38 -7.40
N SER A 117 1.10 0.47 -8.66
CA SER A 117 1.48 -0.47 -9.71
C SER A 117 2.33 0.24 -10.76
N PHE A 118 3.52 -0.29 -11.05
CA PHE A 118 4.48 0.31 -11.99
C PHE A 118 5.41 -0.74 -12.62
N PRO A 119 5.71 -0.66 -13.93
CA PRO A 119 4.91 0.07 -14.92
C PRO A 119 3.54 -0.60 -15.08
N HIS A 120 2.47 0.20 -15.05
CA HIS A 120 1.09 -0.29 -15.05
C HIS A 120 0.73 -0.97 -16.38
N ASP A 121 -0.01 -2.09 -16.28
CA ASP A 121 -0.48 -2.90 -17.41
C ASP A 121 0.63 -3.46 -18.32
N GLN A 122 1.86 -3.56 -17.80
CA GLN A 122 2.98 -4.19 -18.48
C GLN A 122 3.27 -5.60 -17.92
N PRO A 123 3.87 -6.50 -18.71
CA PRO A 123 4.23 -7.85 -18.24
C PRO A 123 5.16 -7.87 -17.02
N ASN A 124 5.97 -6.83 -16.85
CA ASN A 124 6.88 -6.65 -15.72
C ASN A 124 6.33 -5.72 -14.63
N GLN A 125 5.00 -5.51 -14.58
CA GLN A 125 4.36 -4.69 -13.55
C GLN A 125 4.70 -5.20 -12.14
N VAL A 126 5.15 -4.30 -11.29
CA VAL A 126 5.33 -4.53 -9.86
C VAL A 126 4.26 -3.77 -9.07
N VAL A 127 3.66 -4.43 -8.08
CA VAL A 127 2.71 -3.80 -7.15
C VAL A 127 3.38 -3.64 -5.79
N THR A 128 3.47 -2.40 -5.30
CA THR A 128 4.07 -2.05 -4.02
C THR A 128 3.04 -1.39 -3.12
N LYS A 129 3.02 -1.78 -1.84
CA LYS A 129 2.12 -1.23 -0.82
C LYS A 129 2.92 -0.51 0.27
N LYS A 130 2.39 0.58 0.78
CA LYS A 130 2.98 1.33 1.90
C LYS A 130 1.88 1.91 2.78
N GLU A 131 1.97 1.68 4.08
CA GLU A 131 1.16 2.39 5.06
C GLU A 131 1.95 3.57 5.62
N VAL A 132 1.29 4.72 5.79
CA VAL A 132 1.91 5.96 6.26
C VAL A 132 1.03 6.64 7.30
N ILE A 133 1.68 7.34 8.23
CA ILE A 133 1.03 8.24 9.18
C ILE A 133 1.29 9.67 8.72
N TYR A 134 0.23 10.38 8.37
CA TYR A 134 0.30 11.76 7.92
C TYR A 134 0.07 12.72 9.08
N GLN A 135 0.96 13.71 9.18
CA GLN A 135 1.00 14.67 10.28
C GLN A 135 0.81 16.13 9.80
N GLY A 136 0.22 16.32 8.62
CA GLY A 136 -0.03 17.66 8.05
C GLY A 136 1.20 18.34 7.45
N LYS A 137 2.28 17.59 7.20
CA LYS A 137 3.51 18.06 6.54
C LYS A 137 3.79 17.18 5.34
N GLU A 138 4.53 17.70 4.36
CA GLU A 138 4.93 16.90 3.20
C GLU A 138 5.63 15.61 3.63
N ILE A 139 5.20 14.49 3.04
CA ILE A 139 5.86 13.19 3.18
C ILE A 139 6.07 12.56 1.80
N ILE A 140 7.18 11.83 1.66
CA ILE A 140 7.46 11.00 0.48
C ILE A 140 6.86 9.61 0.70
N ILE A 141 5.94 9.22 -0.17
CA ILE A 141 5.28 7.92 -0.14
C ILE A 141 6.15 6.93 -0.91
N PHE A 142 6.47 7.22 -2.17
CA PHE A 142 7.36 6.39 -3.00
C PHE A 142 8.39 7.26 -3.68
N GLU A 143 9.58 6.72 -3.87
CA GLU A 143 10.66 7.36 -4.64
C GLU A 143 11.52 6.27 -5.27
N ASP A 144 11.72 6.37 -6.58
CA ASP A 144 12.60 5.52 -7.37
C ASP A 144 13.20 6.32 -8.53
N ASP A 145 13.99 5.66 -9.37
CA ASP A 145 14.64 6.30 -10.50
C ASP A 145 13.66 6.94 -11.49
N ALA A 146 12.40 6.53 -11.56
CA ALA A 146 11.41 7.07 -12.50
C ALA A 146 10.57 8.19 -11.90
N GLN A 147 10.14 8.07 -10.64
CA GLN A 147 9.13 8.95 -10.05
C GLN A 147 9.32 9.18 -8.54
N ARG A 148 8.94 10.38 -8.11
CA ARG A 148 8.68 10.71 -6.70
C ARG A 148 7.18 10.93 -6.49
N ILE A 149 6.62 10.30 -5.47
CA ILE A 149 5.22 10.43 -5.06
C ILE A 149 5.19 10.99 -3.65
N SER A 150 4.58 12.17 -3.48
CA SER A 150 4.46 12.84 -2.18
C SER A 150 3.02 13.20 -1.83
N MET A 151 2.80 13.40 -0.54
CA MET A 151 1.53 13.87 0.01
C MET A 151 1.78 15.08 0.91
N PHE A 152 1.03 16.16 0.71
CA PHE A 152 1.23 17.45 1.38
C PHE A 152 -0.09 18.24 1.53
N PRO A 153 -0.16 19.24 2.43
CA PRO A 153 -1.41 19.96 2.68
C PRO A 153 -1.78 20.86 1.50
N LEU A 154 -3.07 21.01 1.22
CA LEU A 154 -3.51 22.11 0.35
C LEU A 154 -3.21 23.43 1.06
N GLN A 155 -2.41 24.28 0.41
CA GLN A 155 -2.24 25.66 0.87
C GLN A 155 -3.57 26.38 0.60
N VAL A 156 -4.28 26.77 1.66
CA VAL A 156 -5.37 27.73 1.55
C VAL A 156 -4.71 29.10 1.60
N ASP A 157 -4.73 29.82 0.48
CA ASP A 157 -4.19 31.17 0.43
C ASP A 157 -4.77 31.99 1.58
N LYS A 158 -3.91 32.55 2.44
CA LYS A 158 -4.36 33.50 3.45
C LYS A 158 -4.94 34.69 2.71
N GLU A 159 -6.22 34.96 2.95
CA GLU A 159 -6.92 36.12 2.40
C GLU A 159 -6.05 37.37 2.56
N PRO A 160 -5.80 38.14 1.49
CA PRO A 160 -4.99 39.35 1.60
C PRO A 160 -5.71 40.32 2.53
N ASN A 161 -5.05 40.63 3.65
CA ASN A 161 -5.54 41.53 4.68
C ASN A 161 -5.92 42.87 4.04
N ARG A 162 -7.22 43.08 3.77
CA ARG A 162 -7.75 44.38 3.33
C ARG A 162 -7.95 45.23 4.59
N ASN A 163 -6.93 46.00 4.94
CA ASN A 163 -7.08 47.18 5.82
C ASN A 163 -7.75 48.32 5.06
#